data_AF-A0AAD5K1S2-F1
#
_entry.id   AF-A0AAD5K1S2-F1
#
_cell.length_a   1.000
_cell.length_b   1.000
_cell.length_c   1.000
_cell.angle_alpha   90.00
_cell.angle_beta   90.00
_cell.angle_gamma   90.00
#
_symmetry.space_group_name_H-M   'P 1'
#
loop_
_entity.id
_entity.type
_entity.pdbx_description
1 polymer ?
#
loop_
_entity_poly.entity_id
_entity_poly.type
_entity_poly.pdbx_seq_one_letter_code
_entity_poly.pdbx_strand_id
1 'polypeptide(L)' 'IFDAICYVIDDPQNKRKLFFINGPRGIGKTYLFNALLDYVRCQDYIVLTIALSGTASLLLNGGCTAL' A
#
# COMPACT_ATOMS: atom_id res chain seq x y z
N ILE A 1 -6.16 -9.44 -6.26
CA ILE A 1 -6.13 -8.00 -5.95
C ILE A 1 -4.74 -7.41 -6.11
N PHE A 2 -3.69 -7.99 -5.49
CA PHE A 2 -2.31 -7.50 -5.60
C PHE A 2 -1.88 -7.31 -7.06
N ASP A 3 -1.96 -8.38 -7.85
CA ASP A 3 -1.59 -8.38 -9.27
C ASP A 3 -2.35 -7.32 -10.10
N ALA A 4 -3.65 -7.19 -9.87
CA ALA A 4 -4.47 -6.17 -10.52
C ALA A 4 -4.03 -4.73 -10.18
N ILE A 5 -3.57 -4.49 -8.94
CA ILE A 5 -3.04 -3.19 -8.54
C ILE A 5 -1.68 -2.94 -9.19
N CYS A 6 -0.78 -3.94 -9.22
CA CYS A 6 0.51 -3.86 -9.91
C CYS A 6 0.35 -3.54 -11.40
N TYR A 7 -0.55 -4.25 -12.08
CA TYR A 7 -0.87 -3.99 -13.49
C TYR A 7 -1.30 -2.54 -13.73
N VAL A 8 -2.15 -2.00 -12.85
CA VAL A 8 -2.59 -0.60 -12.96
C VAL A 8 -1.46 0.36 -12.60
N ILE A 9 -0.56 0.04 -11.65
CA ILE A 9 0.60 0.86 -11.28
C ILE A 9 1.62 0.96 -12.43
N ASP A 10 1.82 -0.11 -13.19
CA ASP A 10 2.78 -0.14 -14.29
C ASP A 10 2.24 0.51 -15.57
N ASP A 11 0.92 0.71 -15.70
CA ASP A 11 0.33 1.39 -16.85
C ASP A 11 0.69 2.90 -16.88
N PRO A 12 1.42 3.38 -17.90
CA PRO A 12 1.85 4.77 -18.03
C PRO A 12 0.73 5.72 -18.51
N GLN A 13 -0.38 5.19 -19.06
CA GLN A 13 -1.49 6.02 -19.54
C GLN A 13 -2.43 6.46 -18.40
N ASN A 14 -2.41 5.73 -17.29
CA ASN A 14 -3.34 5.95 -16.20
C ASN A 14 -2.77 6.94 -15.17
N LYS A 15 -3.06 8.23 -15.33
CA LYS A 15 -2.47 9.31 -14.51
C LYS A 15 -3.05 9.43 -13.08
N ARG A 16 -4.18 8.80 -12.77
CA ARG A 16 -4.80 8.84 -11.44
C ARG A 16 -5.23 7.45 -10.99
N LYS A 17 -4.55 6.93 -9.97
CA LYS A 17 -4.76 5.59 -9.42
C LYS A 17 -5.18 5.76 -7.96
N LEU A 18 -6.42 5.40 -7.63
CA LEU A 18 -6.93 5.47 -6.26
C LEU A 18 -7.64 4.15 -5.95
N PHE A 19 -7.18 3.47 -4.90
CA PHE A 19 -7.70 2.17 -4.50
C PHE A 19 -8.18 2.22 -3.06
N PHE A 20 -9.34 1.60 -2.80
CA PHE A 20 -9.84 1.41 -1.44
C PHE A 20 -9.89 -0.09 -1.13
N ILE A 21 -9.05 -0.52 -0.18
CA ILE A 21 -8.96 -1.92 0.21
C ILE A 21 -9.67 -2.08 1.56
N ASN A 22 -10.90 -2.59 1.52
CA ASN A 22 -11.64 -2.98 2.71
C ASN A 22 -11.81 -4.50 2.79
N GLY A 23 -12.07 -5.00 3.99
CA GLY A 23 -12.15 -6.42 4.29
C GLY A 23 -12.32 -6.68 5.79
N PRO A 24 -12.76 -7.88 6.17
CA PRO A 24 -12.83 -8.30 7.57
C PRO A 24 -11.48 -8.24 8.31
N ARG A 25 -11.54 -8.20 9.65
CA ARG A 25 -10.35 -8.33 10.52
C ARG A 25 -9.71 -9.70 10.28
N GLY A 26 -8.38 -9.73 10.11
CA GLY A 26 -7.61 -10.98 10.02
C GLY A 26 -7.23 -11.47 8.62
N ILE A 27 -7.65 -10.80 7.53
CA ILE A 27 -7.36 -11.24 6.15
C ILE A 27 -5.99 -10.74 5.64
N GLY A 28 -5.03 -10.52 6.54
CA GLY A 28 -3.68 -10.13 6.14
C GLY A 28 -3.61 -8.83 5.34
N LYS A 29 -4.55 -7.89 5.51
CA LYS A 29 -4.51 -6.59 4.82
C LYS A 29 -3.18 -5.87 5.02
N THR A 30 -2.64 -5.92 6.24
CA THR A 30 -1.31 -5.41 6.57
C THR A 30 -0.24 -6.02 5.67
N TYR A 31 -0.28 -7.34 5.48
CA TYR A 31 0.65 -8.04 4.60
C TYR A 31 0.48 -7.60 3.13
N LEU A 32 -0.76 -7.44 2.67
CA LEU A 32 -1.03 -6.93 1.32
C LEU A 32 -0.48 -5.51 1.12
N PHE A 33 -0.66 -4.62 2.10
CA PHE A 33 -0.10 -3.27 2.05
C PHE A 33 1.43 -3.33 2.03
N ASN A 34 2.07 -4.12 2.91
CA ASN A 34 3.53 -4.26 2.91
C ASN A 34 4.07 -4.81 1.58
N ALA A 35 3.42 -5.83 1.01
CA ALA A 35 3.80 -6.36 -0.29
C ALA A 35 3.69 -5.29 -1.40
N LEU A 36 2.64 -4.45 -1.37
CA LEU A 36 2.50 -3.33 -2.31
C LEU A 36 3.57 -2.27 -2.10
N LEU A 37 3.88 -1.91 -0.86
CA LEU A 37 4.93 -0.94 -0.55
C LEU A 37 6.29 -1.42 -1.06
N ASP A 38 6.62 -2.68 -0.81
CA ASP A 38 7.88 -3.27 -1.25
C ASP A 38 7.94 -3.39 -2.78
N TYR A 39 6.83 -3.78 -3.44
CA TYR A 39 6.75 -3.80 -4.91
C TYR A 39 7.03 -2.42 -5.52
N VAL A 40 6.37 -1.39 -5.01
CA VAL A 40 6.50 -0.03 -5.53
C VAL A 40 7.90 0.55 -5.23
N ARG A 41 8.52 0.17 -4.10
CA ARG A 41 9.92 0.50 -3.80
C ARG A 41 10.91 -0.21 -4.73
N CYS A 42 10.66 -1.46 -5.11
CA CYS A 42 11.47 -2.18 -6.10
C CYS A 42 11.43 -1.55 -7.49
N GLN A 43 10.39 -0.76 -7.80
CA GLN A 43 10.24 -0.03 -9.05
C GLN A 43 10.78 1.42 -8.95
N ASP A 44 11.56 1.74 -7.91
CA ASP A 44 12.14 3.07 -7.66
C ASP A 44 11.11 4.22 -7.53
N TYR A 45 9.84 3.91 -7.25
CA TYR A 45 8.83 4.93 -6.99
C TYR A 45 8.89 5.44 -5.55
N ILE A 46 8.53 6.71 -5.36
CA ILE A 46 8.40 7.32 -4.03
C ILE A 46 7.07 6.89 -3.42
N VAL A 47 7.14 6.27 -2.23
CA VAL A 47 5.96 5.78 -1.52
C VAL A 47 5.80 6.47 -0.18
N LEU A 48 4.62 7.03 0.07
CA LEU A 48 4.24 7.63 1.34
C LEU A 48 3.18 6.77 2.03
N THR A 49 3.52 6.23 3.20
CA THR A 49 2.63 5.38 3.98
C THR A 49 2.16 6.10 5.23
N ILE A 50 0.85 6.32 5.34
CA ILE A 50 0.24 7.00 6.47
C ILE A 50 -0.72 6.06 7.16
N ALA A 51 -0.52 5.85 8.46
CA ALA A 51 -1.44 5.09 9.30
C ALA A 51 -2.05 5.98 10.38
N LEU A 52 -3.38 5.91 10.53
CA LEU A 52 -4.13 6.67 11.54
C LEU A 52 -4.07 6.04 12.93
N SER A 53 -3.64 4.78 13.05
CA SER A 53 -3.47 4.09 14.33
C SER A 53 -2.00 3.83 14.59
N GLY A 54 -1.51 4.17 15.79
CA GLY A 54 -0.10 3.94 16.16
C GLY A 54 0.33 2.48 16.02
N THR A 55 -0.57 1.54 16.32
CA THR A 55 -0.30 0.11 16.13
C THR A 55 -0.31 -0.29 14.65
N ALA A 56 -1.13 0.36 13.82
CA ALA A 56 -1.13 0.13 12.38
C ALA A 56 0.10 0.72 11.69
N SER A 57 0.65 1.83 12.19
CA SER A 57 1.88 2.43 11.67
C SER A 57 3.08 1.51 11.82
N LEU A 58 3.22 0.88 12.99
CA LEU A 58 4.30 -0.07 13.28
C LEU A 58 4.26 -1.32 12.41
N LEU A 59 3.07 -1.70 11.97
CA LEU A 59 2.84 -2.89 11.16
C LEU A 59 3.10 -2.64 9.66
N LEU A 60 3.21 -1.38 9.24
CA LEU A 60 3.44 -0.98 7.87
C LEU A 60 4.92 -0.62 7.64
N ASN A 61 5.52 -1.16 6.59
CA ASN A 61 6.95 -0.99 6.32
C ASN A 61 7.26 0.47 5.94
N GLY A 62 7.91 1.23 6.82
CA GLY A 62 8.12 2.68 6.66
C GLY A 62 6.86 3.52 6.86
N GLY A 63 5.90 3.03 7.65
CA GLY A 63 4.72 3.80 8.05
C GLY A 63 5.05 4.94 9.00
N CYS A 64 4.53 6.13 8.69
CA CYS A 64 4.49 7.26 9.61
C CYS A 64 3.12 7.33 10.31
N THR A 65 3.13 7.65 11.61
CA THR A 65 1.91 8.03 12.32
C THR A 65 1.48 9.41 11.84
N ALA A 66 0.27 9.51 11.30
CA ALA A 66 -0.39 10.82 11.22
C ALA A 66 -0.72 11.25 12.66
N LEU A 67 -0.06 12.30 13.13
CA LEU A 67 -0.48 13.03 14.33
C LEU A 67 -1.68 13.91 14.01
#